data_AF-A0A9D6J043-F1
#
_entry.id   AF-A0A9D6J043-F1
#
_cell.length_a   1.000
_cell.length_b   1.000
_cell.length_c   1.000
_cell.angle_alpha   90.00
_cell.angle_beta   90.00
_cell.angle_gamma   90.00
#
_symmetry.space_group_name_H-M   'P 1'
#
loop_
_entity.id
_entity.type
_entity.pdbx_description
1 polymer ?
#
loop_
_entity_poly.entity_id
_entity_poly.type
_entity_poly.pdbx_seq_one_letter_code
_entity_poly.pdbx_strand_id
1 'polypeptide(L)'
;MSEHVSNGDHTRDSAETAARLLAVVREERAFAITLPEQAFAAVDTPRDLLRAVTAAHGGGAPTAAAVARPIAETRLERAEPAGAASIPLSAGTLTEVLDWHVRTHPDRLHIRLYSDDGDGDAITFRALKEGAEKVARGLQQGDFQPGQSVVIMLPTGRDYFFTFFGILLAGGVPVPIYPPARPTQIEDHLNRHAGIVANCQGRMMITVPEAKRLGGFLRARTETLREVVTVEELMARGGAFTPPTVRPADTAFLQYTSGSTGNPKGVGLTHANLLATIRAMGDTLDLQNDEV
;
A
#
# COMPACT_ATOMS: atom_id res chain seq x y z
N MET A 1 20.43 -27.85 38.46
CA MET A 1 18.96 -28.02 38.59
C MET A 1 18.39 -26.62 38.57
N SER A 2 18.11 -26.03 37.41
CA SER A 2 16.86 -26.18 36.62
C SER A 2 15.63 -26.06 37.50
N GLU A 3 14.65 -25.20 37.25
CA GLU A 3 14.25 -24.50 36.02
C GLU A 3 13.19 -23.44 36.38
N HIS A 4 13.18 -22.27 35.74
CA HIS A 4 12.00 -21.42 35.60
C HIS A 4 12.16 -20.44 34.43
N VAL A 5 11.02 -19.85 34.04
CA VAL A 5 10.74 -18.80 33.02
C VAL A 5 10.06 -19.38 31.78
N SER A 6 8.72 -19.45 31.77
CA SER A 6 7.71 -18.39 31.63
C SER A 6 7.42 -18.07 30.16
N ASN A 7 6.34 -18.68 29.70
CA ASN A 7 5.74 -18.53 28.39
C ASN A 7 4.66 -17.44 28.50
N GLY A 8 4.80 -16.32 27.79
CA GLY A 8 3.73 -15.32 27.64
C GLY A 8 4.20 -13.88 27.64
N ASP A 9 4.47 -13.31 26.46
CA ASP A 9 4.38 -11.83 26.29
C ASP A 9 4.31 -11.34 24.83
N HIS A 10 4.43 -12.18 23.79
CA HIS A 10 4.55 -11.68 22.41
C HIS A 10 3.25 -11.55 21.61
N THR A 11 2.12 -12.04 22.12
CA THR A 11 0.77 -11.73 21.58
C THR A 11 0.24 -10.39 22.05
N ARG A 12 0.94 -9.74 22.98
CA ARG A 12 0.52 -8.49 23.62
C ARG A 12 0.76 -7.27 22.74
N ASP A 13 1.87 -7.22 22.01
CA ASP A 13 2.35 -5.99 21.35
C ASP A 13 1.58 -5.61 20.06
N SER A 14 1.14 -6.61 19.27
CA SER A 14 0.27 -6.37 18.10
C SER A 14 -1.16 -6.04 18.49
N ALA A 15 -1.66 -6.65 19.56
CA ALA A 15 -2.93 -6.29 20.18
C ALA A 15 -2.85 -4.91 20.83
N GLU A 16 -1.70 -4.51 21.38
CA GLU A 16 -1.45 -3.20 21.99
C GLU A 16 -1.40 -2.09 20.93
N THR A 17 -0.88 -2.35 19.73
CA THR A 17 -0.89 -1.38 18.62
C THR A 17 -2.30 -1.15 18.08
N ALA A 18 -3.09 -2.22 17.91
CA ALA A 18 -4.50 -2.12 17.54
C ALA A 18 -5.37 -1.50 18.65
N ALA A 19 -5.08 -1.82 19.92
CA ALA A 19 -5.74 -1.22 21.08
C ALA A 19 -5.38 0.26 21.26
N ARG A 20 -4.16 0.69 20.91
CA ARG A 20 -3.75 2.10 20.87
C ARG A 20 -4.46 2.86 19.75
N LEU A 21 -4.56 2.28 18.55
CA LEU A 21 -5.35 2.86 17.45
C LEU A 21 -6.84 2.96 17.81
N LEU A 22 -7.41 1.93 18.44
CA LEU A 22 -8.80 1.96 18.94
C LEU A 22 -8.99 2.93 20.11
N ALA A 23 -7.97 3.14 20.96
CA ALA A 23 -8.01 4.12 22.05
C ALA A 23 -7.97 5.56 21.52
N VAL A 24 -7.17 5.83 20.48
CA VAL A 24 -7.13 7.14 19.80
C VAL A 24 -8.47 7.46 19.14
N VAL A 25 -9.08 6.49 18.45
CA VAL A 25 -10.43 6.61 17.88
C VAL A 25 -11.50 6.84 18.98
N ARG A 26 -11.26 6.36 20.20
CA ARG A 26 -12.14 6.57 21.36
C ARG A 26 -11.91 7.92 22.06
N GLU A 27 -10.67 8.44 22.06
CA GLU A 27 -10.32 9.74 22.61
C GLU A 27 -10.76 10.91 21.71
N GLU A 28 -10.71 10.76 20.38
CA GLU A 28 -11.29 11.75 19.46
C GLU A 28 -12.80 11.95 19.71
N ARG A 29 -13.52 10.87 20.05
CA ARG A 29 -14.93 10.92 20.46
C ARG A 29 -15.15 11.56 21.84
N ALA A 30 -14.18 11.49 22.74
CA ALA A 30 -14.32 12.01 24.11
C ALA A 30 -13.94 13.50 24.23
N PHE A 31 -13.05 13.99 23.35
CA PHE A 31 -12.50 15.35 23.45
C PHE A 31 -12.81 16.28 22.26
N ALA A 32 -13.46 15.79 21.20
CA ALA A 32 -13.88 16.60 20.04
C ALA A 32 -12.72 17.43 19.43
N ILE A 33 -11.55 16.82 19.26
CA ILE A 33 -10.36 17.45 18.66
C ILE A 33 -10.04 16.74 17.34
N THR A 34 -9.75 17.52 16.30
CA THR A 34 -9.09 17.01 15.08
C THR A 34 -7.61 17.33 15.17
N LEU A 35 -6.75 16.31 15.22
CA LEU A 35 -5.30 16.50 15.19
C LEU A 35 -4.80 16.35 13.74
N PRO A 36 -3.96 17.27 13.23
CA PRO A 36 -3.36 17.13 11.90
C PRO A 36 -2.53 15.86 11.80
N GLU A 37 -2.49 15.19 10.65
CA GLU A 37 -1.68 13.97 10.42
C GLU A 37 -0.19 14.18 10.78
N GLN A 38 0.31 15.39 10.53
CA GLN A 38 1.67 15.83 10.86
C GLN A 38 1.95 15.86 12.37
N ALA A 39 0.93 16.07 13.21
CA ALA A 39 1.08 16.03 14.65
C ALA A 39 1.34 14.60 15.14
N PHE A 40 0.77 13.59 14.49
CA PHE A 40 0.99 12.18 14.85
C PHE A 40 2.39 11.69 14.46
N ALA A 41 2.95 12.21 13.36
CA ALA A 41 4.30 11.87 12.92
C ALA A 41 5.41 12.37 13.87
N ALA A 42 5.11 13.34 14.74
CA ALA A 42 6.05 14.00 15.65
C ALA A 42 5.90 13.59 17.13
N VAL A 43 4.96 12.68 17.46
CA VAL A 43 4.71 12.23 18.85
C VAL A 43 5.61 11.04 19.19
N ASP A 44 6.60 11.26 20.05
CA ASP A 44 7.53 10.22 20.49
C ASP A 44 7.19 9.65 21.88
N THR A 45 6.41 10.36 22.69
CA THR A 45 6.00 9.94 24.04
C THR A 45 4.54 10.30 24.37
N PRO A 46 3.91 9.65 25.37
CA PRO A 46 2.59 10.05 25.87
C PRO A 46 2.50 11.53 26.30
N ARG A 47 3.64 12.11 26.70
CA ARG A 47 3.74 13.54 27.04
C ARG A 47 3.68 14.44 25.81
N ASP A 48 4.17 13.96 24.66
CA ASP A 48 4.11 14.70 23.40
C ASP A 48 2.70 14.67 22.82
N LEU A 49 1.98 13.56 22.97
CA LEU A 49 0.56 13.47 22.67
C LEU A 49 -0.25 14.45 23.53
N LEU A 50 0.01 14.47 24.85
CA LEU A 50 -0.64 15.40 25.76
C LEU A 50 -0.36 16.86 25.40
N ARG A 51 0.87 17.18 24.95
CA ARG A 51 1.26 18.52 24.47
C ARG A 51 0.56 18.89 23.17
N ALA A 52 0.43 17.98 22.21
CA ALA A 52 -0.29 18.22 20.97
C ALA A 52 -1.78 18.49 21.25
N VAL A 53 -2.38 17.73 22.16
CA VAL A 53 -3.77 17.89 22.63
C VAL A 53 -3.98 19.22 23.38
N THR A 54 -3.03 19.62 24.25
CA THR A 54 -3.12 20.90 24.98
C THR A 54 -2.82 22.11 24.10
N ALA A 55 -1.94 21.98 23.10
CA ALA A 55 -1.69 23.02 22.11
C ALA A 55 -2.93 23.28 21.24
N ALA A 56 -3.66 22.23 20.87
CA ALA A 56 -4.95 22.35 20.18
C ALA A 56 -6.04 23.04 21.05
N HIS A 57 -5.92 22.99 22.38
CA HIS A 57 -6.82 23.65 23.34
C HIS A 57 -6.46 25.12 23.64
N GLY A 58 -5.28 25.61 23.26
CA GLY A 58 -4.76 26.93 23.67
C GLY A 58 -5.35 28.14 22.91
N GLY A 59 -6.19 27.92 21.90
CA GLY A 59 -6.73 28.96 21.02
C GLY A 59 -8.19 29.31 21.30
N GLY A 60 -8.50 29.74 22.52
CA GLY A 60 -9.82 30.28 22.88
C GLY A 60 -10.93 29.23 23.01
N ALA A 61 -11.74 29.33 24.07
CA ALA A 61 -12.85 28.43 24.32
C ALA A 61 -13.83 28.41 23.13
N PRO A 62 -14.12 27.26 22.51
CA PRO A 62 -15.23 27.15 21.59
C PRO A 62 -16.51 27.15 22.42
N THR A 63 -17.42 28.09 22.11
CA THR A 63 -18.83 27.95 22.46
C THR A 63 -19.33 26.63 21.88
N ALA A 64 -20.14 25.90 22.66
CA ALA A 64 -20.66 24.56 22.37
C ALA A 64 -21.67 24.49 21.20
N ALA A 65 -21.49 25.31 20.15
CA ALA A 65 -22.42 25.46 19.04
C ALA A 65 -21.76 25.47 17.65
N ALA A 66 -20.44 25.27 17.52
CA ALA A 66 -19.79 25.22 16.22
C ALA A 66 -18.93 23.95 16.07
N VAL A 67 -19.16 23.23 14.99
CA VAL A 67 -18.41 22.06 14.51
C VAL A 67 -18.70 20.73 15.23
N ALA A 68 -19.98 20.43 15.43
CA ALA A 68 -20.46 19.06 15.23
C ALA A 68 -21.02 18.97 13.81
N ARG A 69 -20.15 18.94 12.78
CA ARG A 69 -20.59 18.25 11.56
C ARG A 69 -20.55 16.78 11.95
N PRO A 70 -21.69 16.07 11.96
CA PRO A 70 -21.63 14.63 12.12
C PRO A 70 -20.65 14.14 11.07
N ILE A 71 -19.69 13.31 11.48
CA ILE A 71 -19.08 12.36 10.54
C ILE A 71 -20.31 11.66 9.99
N ALA A 72 -20.75 12.06 8.79
CA ALA A 72 -21.84 11.40 8.14
C ALA A 72 -21.42 9.94 8.16
N GLU A 73 -22.23 9.07 8.77
CA GLU A 73 -22.14 7.66 8.45
C GLU A 73 -22.09 7.65 6.92
N THR A 74 -20.92 7.35 6.36
CA THR A 74 -20.79 7.15 4.93
C THR A 74 -21.58 5.89 4.69
N ARG A 75 -22.89 6.08 4.52
CA ARG A 75 -23.77 5.09 3.99
C ARG A 75 -23.13 4.77 2.66
N LEU A 76 -22.66 3.54 2.50
CA LEU A 76 -22.17 3.02 1.24
C LEU A 76 -23.30 3.32 0.25
N GLU A 77 -23.15 4.39 -0.53
CA GLU A 77 -24.14 4.76 -1.52
C GLU A 77 -24.00 3.69 -2.58
N ARG A 78 -25.03 2.83 -2.67
CA ARG A 78 -25.11 1.76 -3.64
C ARG A 78 -24.87 2.38 -5.02
N ALA A 79 -23.78 1.99 -5.69
CA ALA A 79 -23.57 2.44 -7.05
C ALA A 79 -24.76 1.96 -7.89
N GLU A 80 -25.21 2.80 -8.83
CA GLU A 80 -26.24 2.43 -9.82
C GLU A 80 -25.96 1.01 -10.35
N PRO A 81 -26.92 0.08 -10.29
CA PRO A 81 -26.65 -1.32 -10.58
C PRO A 81 -26.24 -1.47 -12.05
N ALA A 82 -24.95 -1.68 -12.28
CA ALA A 82 -24.47 -2.24 -13.54
C ALA A 82 -25.12 -3.63 -13.67
N GLY A 83 -26.04 -3.77 -14.63
CA GLY A 83 -26.94 -4.91 -14.74
C GLY A 83 -26.26 -6.27 -14.54
N ALA A 84 -26.86 -7.13 -13.71
CA ALA A 84 -26.43 -8.51 -13.39
C ALA A 84 -24.91 -8.72 -13.56
N ALA A 85 -24.11 -7.94 -12.83
CA ALA A 85 -22.68 -7.89 -13.02
C ALA A 85 -22.08 -9.24 -12.66
N SER A 86 -21.62 -9.97 -13.68
CA SER A 86 -20.92 -11.25 -13.52
C SER A 86 -19.56 -11.04 -12.85
N ILE A 87 -19.09 -12.01 -12.07
CA ILE A 87 -17.78 -11.99 -11.41
C ILE A 87 -16.78 -12.80 -12.29
N PRO A 88 -15.51 -12.37 -12.45
CA PRO A 88 -14.51 -13.10 -13.24
C PRO A 88 -13.98 -14.37 -12.54
N LEU A 89 -14.86 -15.36 -12.31
CA LEU A 89 -14.50 -16.61 -11.63
C LEU A 89 -13.52 -17.48 -12.44
N SER A 90 -13.48 -17.31 -13.76
CA SER A 90 -12.56 -18.06 -14.63
C SER A 90 -11.15 -17.46 -14.71
N ALA A 91 -10.92 -16.23 -14.20
CA ALA A 91 -9.60 -15.61 -14.24
C ALA A 91 -8.64 -16.34 -13.28
N GLY A 92 -7.46 -16.70 -13.76
CA GLY A 92 -6.40 -17.35 -13.00
C GLY A 92 -5.37 -16.38 -12.42
N THR A 93 -5.34 -15.14 -12.88
CA THR A 93 -4.39 -14.11 -12.44
C THR A 93 -5.06 -12.77 -12.15
N LEU A 94 -4.38 -11.91 -11.38
CA LEU A 94 -4.87 -10.55 -11.10
C LEU A 94 -4.91 -9.69 -12.36
N THR A 95 -4.01 -9.92 -13.30
CA THR A 95 -3.98 -9.23 -14.59
C THR A 95 -5.15 -9.65 -15.48
N GLU A 96 -5.52 -10.93 -15.47
CA GLU A 96 -6.73 -11.42 -16.16
C GLU A 96 -8.03 -10.87 -15.56
N VAL A 97 -8.10 -10.70 -14.23
CA VAL A 97 -9.23 -10.04 -13.57
C VAL A 97 -9.33 -8.58 -14.03
N LEU A 98 -8.22 -7.84 -14.05
CA LEU A 98 -8.20 -6.47 -14.57
C LEU A 98 -8.65 -6.43 -16.03
N ASP A 99 -8.14 -7.31 -16.89
CA ASP A 99 -8.51 -7.37 -18.30
C ASP A 99 -9.99 -7.68 -18.50
N TRP A 100 -10.56 -8.54 -17.66
CA TRP A 100 -11.99 -8.82 -17.68
C TRP A 100 -12.82 -7.57 -17.35
N HIS A 101 -12.45 -6.82 -16.32
CA HIS A 101 -13.15 -5.58 -15.96
C HIS A 101 -12.98 -4.50 -17.04
N VAL A 102 -11.79 -4.36 -17.64
CA VAL A 102 -11.56 -3.41 -18.74
C VAL A 102 -12.42 -3.75 -19.96
N ARG A 103 -12.60 -5.03 -20.28
CA ARG A 103 -13.46 -5.44 -21.40
C ARG A 103 -14.95 -5.23 -21.14
N THR A 104 -15.39 -5.42 -19.90
CA THR A 104 -16.83 -5.44 -19.56
C THR A 104 -17.34 -4.09 -19.09
N HIS A 105 -16.56 -3.36 -18.27
CA HIS A 105 -16.95 -2.10 -17.63
C HIS A 105 -15.74 -1.17 -17.49
N PRO A 106 -15.11 -0.72 -18.59
CA PRO A 106 -13.85 0.03 -18.54
C PRO A 106 -13.92 1.33 -17.74
N ASP A 107 -15.05 2.03 -17.83
CA ASP A 107 -15.24 3.36 -17.25
C ASP A 107 -15.86 3.30 -15.85
N ARG A 108 -16.09 2.09 -15.31
CA ARG A 108 -16.53 1.90 -13.93
C ARG A 108 -15.41 2.31 -12.97
N LEU A 109 -15.79 3.09 -11.96
CA LEU A 109 -14.90 3.46 -10.87
C LEU A 109 -14.43 2.20 -10.12
N HIS A 110 -13.11 2.08 -9.95
CA HIS A 110 -12.50 0.97 -9.23
C HIS A 110 -11.89 1.41 -7.90
N ILE A 111 -11.17 2.55 -7.89
CA ILE A 111 -10.53 3.07 -6.68
C ILE A 111 -10.91 4.54 -6.54
N ARG A 112 -11.38 4.90 -5.36
CA ARG A 112 -11.53 6.29 -4.93
C ARG A 112 -10.47 6.56 -3.87
N LEU A 113 -9.52 7.42 -4.19
CA LEU A 113 -8.57 7.97 -3.23
C LEU A 113 -9.28 9.10 -2.51
N TYR A 114 -8.98 9.31 -1.24
CA TYR A 114 -9.45 10.47 -0.47
C TYR A 114 -8.21 11.26 -0.05
N SER A 115 -8.28 12.58 -0.21
CA SER A 115 -7.31 13.54 0.28
C SER A 115 -7.95 14.36 1.40
N ASP A 116 -7.14 14.97 2.27
CA ASP A 116 -7.61 15.83 3.35
C ASP A 116 -8.49 17.00 2.85
N ASP A 117 -8.31 17.39 1.58
CA ASP A 117 -9.07 18.46 0.91
C ASP A 117 -10.40 17.99 0.27
N GLY A 118 -10.76 16.70 0.41
CA GLY A 118 -12.08 16.16 0.05
C GLY A 118 -12.28 15.81 -1.44
N ASP A 119 -11.53 16.41 -2.35
CA ASP A 119 -11.45 15.99 -3.77
C ASP A 119 -10.30 14.99 -3.94
N GLY A 120 -10.64 13.72 -3.82
CA GLY A 120 -9.68 12.66 -4.04
C GLY A 120 -9.78 12.05 -5.44
N ASP A 121 -8.66 11.50 -5.92
CA ASP A 121 -8.53 10.94 -7.26
C ASP A 121 -9.42 9.71 -7.47
N ALA A 122 -10.11 9.68 -8.60
CA ALA A 122 -10.91 8.55 -9.05
C ALA A 122 -10.16 7.76 -10.13
N ILE A 123 -10.01 6.45 -9.95
CA ILE A 123 -9.34 5.56 -10.90
C ILE A 123 -10.36 4.54 -11.42
N THR A 124 -10.65 4.60 -12.72
CA THR A 124 -11.45 3.58 -13.41
C THR A 124 -10.59 2.36 -13.76
N PHE A 125 -11.23 1.24 -14.12
CA PHE A 125 -10.50 0.07 -14.60
C PHE A 125 -9.64 0.36 -15.83
N ARG A 126 -10.17 1.16 -16.78
CA ARG A 126 -9.42 1.64 -17.94
C ARG A 126 -8.21 2.46 -17.53
N ALA A 127 -8.38 3.45 -16.65
CA ALA A 127 -7.29 4.30 -16.19
C ALA A 127 -6.18 3.50 -15.49
N LEU A 128 -6.57 2.52 -14.65
CA LEU A 128 -5.62 1.60 -14.01
C LEU A 128 -4.84 0.80 -15.04
N LYS A 129 -5.51 0.20 -16.03
CA LYS A 129 -4.85 -0.59 -17.07
C LYS A 129 -3.89 0.26 -17.90
N GLU A 130 -4.33 1.43 -18.38
CA GLU A 130 -3.50 2.32 -19.19
C GLU A 130 -2.27 2.83 -18.43
N GLY A 131 -2.44 3.22 -17.16
CA GLY A 131 -1.33 3.60 -16.30
C GLY A 131 -0.35 2.46 -16.05
N ALA A 132 -0.88 1.27 -15.72
CA ALA A 132 -0.08 0.07 -15.51
C ALA A 132 0.69 -0.36 -16.77
N GLU A 133 0.10 -0.26 -17.96
CA GLU A 133 0.79 -0.57 -19.21
C GLU A 133 1.94 0.41 -19.51
N LYS A 134 1.82 1.69 -19.14
CA LYS A 134 2.93 2.66 -19.28
C LYS A 134 4.10 2.30 -18.37
N VAL A 135 3.81 1.89 -17.13
CA VAL A 135 4.83 1.35 -16.21
C VAL A 135 5.45 0.09 -16.80
N ALA A 136 4.64 -0.88 -17.23
CA ALA A 136 5.11 -2.17 -17.76
C ALA A 136 6.02 -1.99 -18.98
N ARG A 137 5.69 -1.04 -19.87
CA ARG A 137 6.55 -0.59 -20.97
C ARG A 137 7.89 -0.09 -20.47
N GLY A 138 7.88 0.86 -19.53
CA GLY A 138 9.10 1.42 -18.97
C GLY A 138 10.00 0.40 -18.30
N LEU A 139 9.40 -0.61 -17.65
CA LEU A 139 10.14 -1.75 -17.09
C LEU A 139 10.84 -2.53 -18.21
N GLN A 140 10.10 -2.95 -19.25
CA GLN A 140 10.68 -3.72 -20.36
C GLN A 140 11.74 -2.97 -21.19
N GLN A 141 11.67 -1.64 -21.25
CA GLN A 141 12.73 -0.83 -21.88
C GLN A 141 13.97 -0.67 -20.98
N GLY A 142 13.86 -1.00 -19.69
CA GLY A 142 14.99 -1.10 -18.76
C GLY A 142 15.61 -2.50 -18.75
N ASP A 143 16.52 -2.72 -17.81
CA ASP A 143 17.20 -4.01 -17.61
C ASP A 143 16.36 -4.99 -16.75
N PHE A 144 15.05 -5.01 -17.00
CA PHE A 144 14.08 -5.83 -16.30
C PHE A 144 13.75 -7.09 -17.07
N GLN A 145 13.57 -8.19 -16.35
CA GLN A 145 13.11 -9.46 -16.89
C GLN A 145 11.93 -9.99 -16.07
N PRO A 146 10.96 -10.69 -16.69
CA PRO A 146 9.89 -11.36 -15.96
C PRO A 146 10.43 -12.26 -14.84
N GLY A 147 9.70 -12.33 -13.72
CA GLY A 147 10.07 -13.03 -12.50
C GLY A 147 10.94 -12.22 -11.54
N GLN A 148 11.49 -11.07 -11.95
CA GLN A 148 12.31 -10.24 -11.06
C GLN A 148 11.45 -9.42 -10.08
N SER A 149 11.99 -9.24 -8.88
CA SER A 149 11.42 -8.38 -7.85
C SER A 149 11.66 -6.90 -8.14
N VAL A 150 10.61 -6.10 -8.05
CA VAL A 150 10.67 -4.63 -8.16
C VAL A 150 10.16 -4.02 -6.86
N VAL A 151 11.03 -3.25 -6.22
CA VAL A 151 10.74 -2.62 -4.92
C VAL A 151 9.93 -1.35 -5.14
N ILE A 152 8.81 -1.21 -4.44
CA ILE A 152 7.92 -0.05 -4.53
C ILE A 152 8.06 0.75 -3.23
N MET A 153 8.61 1.95 -3.31
CA MET A 153 8.64 2.92 -2.20
C MET A 153 7.81 4.15 -2.58
N LEU A 154 6.50 3.96 -2.63
CA LEU A 154 5.52 4.98 -3.00
C LEU A 154 4.46 5.12 -1.90
N PRO A 155 3.92 6.31 -1.65
CA PRO A 155 2.73 6.46 -0.82
C PRO A 155 1.54 5.78 -1.50
N THR A 156 0.52 5.41 -0.72
CA THR A 156 -0.73 4.90 -1.27
C THR A 156 -1.40 5.98 -2.09
N GLY A 157 -1.53 5.75 -3.39
CA GLY A 157 -2.07 6.71 -4.33
C GLY A 157 -2.06 6.15 -5.74
N ARG A 158 -2.40 6.99 -6.72
CA ARG A 158 -2.55 6.59 -8.12
C ARG A 158 -1.29 5.90 -8.67
N ASP A 159 -0.14 6.51 -8.41
CA ASP A 159 1.15 6.01 -8.86
C ASP A 159 1.51 4.65 -8.25
N TYR A 160 1.09 4.38 -7.01
CA TYR A 160 1.26 3.07 -6.38
C TYR A 160 0.48 1.99 -7.12
N PHE A 161 -0.82 2.22 -7.39
CA PHE A 161 -1.66 1.23 -8.06
C PHE A 161 -1.23 0.98 -9.51
N PHE A 162 -0.86 2.05 -10.24
CA PHE A 162 -0.29 1.93 -11.58
C PHE A 162 1.02 1.13 -11.55
N THR A 163 1.89 1.41 -10.57
CA THR A 163 3.16 0.71 -10.42
C THR A 163 2.96 -0.77 -10.10
N PHE A 164 2.10 -1.06 -9.12
CA PHE A 164 1.81 -2.43 -8.68
C PHE A 164 1.31 -3.30 -9.84
N PHE A 165 0.26 -2.85 -10.54
CA PHE A 165 -0.26 -3.60 -11.69
C PHE A 165 0.70 -3.57 -12.88
N GLY A 166 1.49 -2.51 -13.07
CA GLY A 166 2.47 -2.44 -14.14
C GLY A 166 3.58 -3.47 -13.99
N ILE A 167 4.05 -3.70 -12.76
CA ILE A 167 5.01 -4.77 -12.44
C ILE A 167 4.39 -6.13 -12.74
N LEU A 168 3.14 -6.37 -12.30
CA LEU A 168 2.43 -7.62 -12.59
C LEU A 168 2.24 -7.86 -14.09
N LEU A 169 1.85 -6.83 -14.85
CA LEU A 169 1.71 -6.92 -16.30
C LEU A 169 3.04 -7.22 -17.00
N ALA A 170 4.15 -6.69 -16.48
CA ALA A 170 5.49 -7.03 -16.95
C ALA A 170 5.97 -8.42 -16.48
N GLY A 171 5.16 -9.16 -15.71
CA GLY A 171 5.49 -10.47 -15.16
C GLY A 171 6.46 -10.42 -13.98
N GLY A 172 6.63 -9.26 -13.34
CA GLY A 172 7.49 -9.06 -12.18
C GLY A 172 6.78 -9.28 -10.85
N VAL A 173 7.57 -9.21 -9.78
CA VAL A 173 7.08 -9.38 -8.41
C VAL A 173 7.14 -8.03 -7.67
N PRO A 174 6.00 -7.37 -7.40
CA PRO A 174 5.98 -6.14 -6.64
C PRO A 174 6.34 -6.40 -5.17
N VAL A 175 7.25 -5.58 -4.63
CA VAL A 175 7.71 -5.62 -3.24
C VAL A 175 7.54 -4.24 -2.58
N PRO A 176 6.37 -3.93 -2.02
CA PRO A 176 6.12 -2.68 -1.32
C PRO A 176 6.94 -2.55 -0.03
N ILE A 177 7.55 -1.38 0.14
CA ILE A 177 8.17 -0.92 1.38
C ILE A 177 7.76 0.53 1.63
N TYR A 178 7.69 0.94 2.88
CA TYR A 178 7.26 2.30 3.23
C TYR A 178 8.46 3.24 3.34
N PRO A 179 8.34 4.50 2.92
CA PRO A 179 9.37 5.49 3.20
C PRO A 179 9.51 5.70 4.72
N PRO A 180 10.70 6.06 5.22
CA PRO A 180 10.90 6.32 6.64
C PRO A 180 10.05 7.52 7.08
N ALA A 181 9.17 7.30 8.06
CA ALA A 181 8.26 8.34 8.57
C ALA A 181 8.98 9.42 9.39
N ARG A 182 10.18 9.14 9.92
CA ARG A 182 10.92 10.05 10.81
C ARG A 182 12.41 10.14 10.47
N PRO A 183 12.99 11.35 10.42
CA PRO A 183 14.41 11.55 10.17
C PRO A 183 15.34 10.86 11.17
N THR A 184 14.93 10.79 12.44
CA THR A 184 15.71 10.20 13.54
C THR A 184 15.89 8.68 13.43
N GLN A 185 15.09 8.01 12.59
CA GLN A 185 15.12 6.55 12.39
C GLN A 185 15.66 6.14 11.02
N ILE A 186 16.19 7.09 10.24
CA ILE A 186 16.63 6.85 8.86
C ILE A 186 17.63 5.70 8.78
N GLU A 187 18.58 5.60 9.72
CA GLU A 187 19.62 4.55 9.68
C GLU A 187 19.05 3.15 9.90
N ASP A 188 18.18 2.96 10.89
CA ASP A 188 17.51 1.68 11.14
C ASP A 188 16.59 1.28 9.99
N HIS A 189 15.87 2.24 9.41
CA HIS A 189 15.04 2.02 8.22
C HIS A 189 15.88 1.65 7.00
N LEU A 190 17.02 2.31 6.79
CA LEU A 190 17.94 1.99 5.71
C LEU A 190 18.51 0.58 5.84
N ASN A 191 18.94 0.18 7.03
CA ASN A 191 19.48 -1.16 7.27
C ASN A 191 18.40 -2.23 7.03
N ARG A 192 17.18 -1.99 7.52
CA ARG A 192 16.02 -2.87 7.29
C ARG A 192 15.68 -2.97 5.81
N HIS A 193 15.58 -1.84 5.09
CA HIS A 193 15.25 -1.83 3.67
C HIS A 193 16.35 -2.45 2.82
N ALA A 194 17.63 -2.24 3.14
CA ALA A 194 18.73 -2.94 2.47
C ALA A 194 18.61 -4.47 2.66
N GLY A 195 18.26 -4.91 3.87
CA GLY A 195 17.96 -6.31 4.15
C GLY A 195 16.79 -6.86 3.32
N ILE A 196 15.71 -6.09 3.16
CA ILE A 196 14.57 -6.46 2.31
C ILE A 196 15.00 -6.55 0.85
N VAL A 197 15.66 -5.52 0.31
CA VAL A 197 16.10 -5.45 -1.09
C VAL A 197 17.03 -6.63 -1.40
N ALA A 198 17.96 -6.94 -0.50
CA ALA A 198 18.84 -8.08 -0.63
C ALA A 198 18.07 -9.41 -0.57
N ASN A 199 17.13 -9.56 0.36
CA ASN A 199 16.37 -10.79 0.52
C ASN A 199 15.45 -11.08 -0.67
N CYS A 200 14.76 -10.07 -1.21
CA CYS A 200 13.92 -10.23 -2.40
C CYS A 200 14.70 -10.25 -3.71
N GLN A 201 16.02 -10.05 -3.66
CA GLN A 201 16.89 -9.85 -4.83
C GLN A 201 16.36 -8.72 -5.73
N GLY A 202 15.90 -7.63 -5.11
CA GLY A 202 15.28 -6.50 -5.78
C GLY A 202 16.20 -5.93 -6.85
N ARG A 203 15.73 -5.93 -8.11
CA ARG A 203 16.52 -5.48 -9.28
C ARG A 203 16.40 -3.98 -9.50
N MET A 204 15.20 -3.47 -9.28
CA MET A 204 14.86 -2.05 -9.45
C MET A 204 14.03 -1.56 -8.28
N MET A 205 14.11 -0.27 -8.02
CA MET A 205 13.28 0.44 -7.05
C MET A 205 12.56 1.58 -7.74
N ILE A 206 11.25 1.65 -7.54
CA ILE A 206 10.39 2.73 -8.00
C ILE A 206 10.00 3.56 -6.77
N THR A 207 10.29 4.85 -6.80
CA THR A 207 10.16 5.74 -5.64
C THR A 207 9.66 7.14 -6.04
N VAL A 208 9.24 7.95 -5.06
CA VAL A 208 8.95 9.37 -5.28
C VAL A 208 10.24 10.19 -5.46
N PRO A 209 10.21 11.33 -6.18
CA PRO A 209 11.38 12.18 -6.43
C PRO A 209 12.15 12.55 -5.16
N GLU A 210 11.44 12.86 -4.06
CA GLU A 210 12.00 13.32 -2.79
C GLU A 210 12.80 12.20 -2.10
N ALA A 211 12.42 10.94 -2.32
CA ALA A 211 13.05 9.76 -1.76
C ALA A 211 14.13 9.13 -2.69
N LYS A 212 14.38 9.71 -3.87
CA LYS A 212 15.37 9.18 -4.84
C LYS A 212 16.79 9.12 -4.25
N ARG A 213 17.18 10.09 -3.42
CA ARG A 213 18.46 10.05 -2.68
C ARG A 213 18.55 8.86 -1.73
N LEU A 214 17.48 8.57 -1.00
CA LEU A 214 17.40 7.42 -0.11
C LEU A 214 17.56 6.10 -0.89
N GLY A 215 16.86 5.97 -2.02
CA GLY A 215 17.02 4.83 -2.92
C GLY A 215 18.45 4.71 -3.44
N GLY A 216 19.13 5.83 -3.74
CA GLY A 216 20.55 5.85 -4.11
C GLY A 216 21.46 5.25 -3.04
N PHE A 217 21.22 5.55 -1.76
CA PHE A 217 21.96 4.93 -0.65
C PHE A 217 21.69 3.42 -0.54
N LEU A 218 20.44 2.98 -0.74
CA LEU A 218 20.09 1.56 -0.76
C LEU A 218 20.80 0.85 -1.92
N ARG A 219 20.84 1.46 -3.10
CA ARG A 219 21.57 0.94 -4.27
C ARG A 219 23.06 0.77 -3.99
N ALA A 220 23.69 1.74 -3.32
CA ALA A 220 25.10 1.65 -2.95
C ALA A 220 25.40 0.52 -1.93
N ARG A 221 24.40 0.13 -1.12
CA ARG A 221 24.52 -0.92 -0.10
C ARG A 221 24.05 -2.30 -0.57
N THR A 222 23.45 -2.41 -1.75
CA THR A 222 22.81 -3.64 -2.21
C THR A 222 23.20 -3.96 -3.65
N GLU A 223 23.93 -5.05 -3.85
CA GLU A 223 24.48 -5.42 -5.17
C GLU A 223 23.40 -5.77 -6.21
N THR A 224 22.24 -6.26 -5.76
CA THR A 224 21.14 -6.69 -6.62
C THR A 224 20.41 -5.51 -7.25
N LEU A 225 20.32 -4.38 -6.53
CA LEU A 225 19.59 -3.19 -6.94
C LEU A 225 20.41 -2.41 -7.98
N ARG A 226 19.99 -2.46 -9.24
CA ARG A 226 20.71 -1.80 -10.34
C ARG A 226 20.22 -0.41 -10.62
N GLU A 227 18.94 -0.15 -10.36
CA GLU A 227 18.29 1.09 -10.76
C GLU A 227 17.29 1.59 -9.72
N VAL A 228 17.25 2.91 -9.56
CA VAL A 228 16.28 3.64 -8.73
C VAL A 228 15.67 4.73 -9.59
N VAL A 229 14.37 4.66 -9.84
CA VAL A 229 13.65 5.54 -10.77
C VAL A 229 12.37 6.07 -10.14
N THR A 230 11.86 7.17 -10.68
CA THR A 230 10.49 7.62 -10.38
C THR A 230 9.48 7.00 -11.34
N VAL A 231 8.20 7.06 -10.99
CA VAL A 231 7.11 6.59 -11.87
C VAL A 231 7.09 7.39 -13.18
N GLU A 232 7.27 8.70 -13.10
CA GLU A 232 7.34 9.58 -14.27
C GLU A 232 8.50 9.20 -15.21
N GLU A 233 9.71 9.03 -14.66
CA GLU A 233 10.88 8.61 -15.44
C GLU A 233 10.67 7.26 -16.11
N LEU A 234 10.02 6.33 -15.41
CA LEU A 234 9.72 5.01 -15.94
C LEU A 234 8.71 5.08 -17.09
N MET A 235 7.60 5.80 -16.91
CA MET A 235 6.58 5.97 -17.94
C MET A 235 7.10 6.73 -19.18
N ALA A 236 8.06 7.64 -19.00
CA ALA A 236 8.66 8.43 -20.08
C ALA A 236 9.53 7.60 -21.04
N ARG A 237 9.97 6.40 -20.65
CA ARG A 237 10.81 5.52 -21.51
C ARG A 237 10.10 5.08 -22.79
N GLY A 238 8.77 5.06 -22.80
CA GLY A 238 7.98 4.69 -23.98
C GLY A 238 8.27 3.27 -24.47
N GLY A 239 8.29 3.10 -25.80
CA GLY A 239 8.63 1.82 -26.44
C GLY A 239 7.45 0.85 -26.59
N ALA A 240 7.72 -0.24 -27.33
CA ALA A 240 6.77 -1.33 -27.50
C ALA A 240 6.66 -2.16 -26.21
N PHE A 241 5.46 -2.69 -25.96
CA PHE A 241 5.20 -3.64 -24.89
C PHE A 241 4.92 -5.01 -25.49
N THR A 242 5.60 -6.04 -25.01
CA THR A 242 5.25 -7.43 -25.32
C THR A 242 4.88 -8.13 -24.02
N PRO A 243 3.58 -8.27 -23.70
CA PRO A 243 3.17 -8.88 -22.44
C PRO A 243 3.72 -10.31 -22.31
N PRO A 244 4.46 -10.64 -21.23
CA PRO A 244 4.85 -12.01 -20.98
C PRO A 244 3.65 -12.85 -20.55
N THR A 245 3.81 -14.18 -20.60
CA THR A 245 2.83 -15.09 -20.01
C THR A 245 2.96 -15.06 -18.48
N VAL A 246 1.89 -14.61 -17.80
CA VAL A 246 1.76 -14.68 -16.34
C VAL A 246 0.87 -15.87 -16.00
N ARG A 247 1.30 -16.70 -15.04
CA ARG A 247 0.61 -17.93 -14.64
C ARG A 247 0.04 -17.81 -13.23
N PRO A 248 -1.03 -18.54 -12.90
CA PRO A 248 -1.61 -18.54 -11.55
C PRO A 248 -0.61 -18.89 -10.43
N ALA A 249 0.38 -19.73 -10.74
CA ALA A 249 1.40 -20.16 -9.79
C ALA A 249 2.57 -19.17 -9.62
N ASP A 250 2.65 -18.13 -10.45
CA ASP A 250 3.71 -17.13 -10.34
C ASP A 250 3.47 -16.24 -9.10
N THR A 251 4.55 -15.82 -8.46
CA THR A 251 4.49 -14.89 -7.31
C THR A 251 3.95 -13.54 -7.77
N ALA A 252 2.82 -13.13 -7.19
CA ALA A 252 2.16 -11.86 -7.48
C ALA A 252 2.55 -10.76 -6.49
N PHE A 253 3.06 -11.12 -5.32
CA PHE A 253 3.30 -10.17 -4.25
C PHE A 253 4.27 -10.76 -3.22
N LEU A 254 5.28 -9.98 -2.82
CA LEU A 254 6.11 -10.30 -1.67
C LEU A 254 5.81 -9.33 -0.54
N GLN A 255 5.25 -9.86 0.55
CA GLN A 255 4.96 -9.08 1.74
C GLN A 255 6.04 -9.31 2.79
N TYR A 256 6.66 -8.23 3.26
CA TYR A 256 7.64 -8.30 4.34
C TYR A 256 7.00 -7.97 5.69
N THR A 257 7.40 -8.72 6.69
CA THR A 257 7.01 -8.49 8.09
C THR A 257 8.25 -8.21 8.94
N SER A 258 8.08 -7.48 10.04
CA SER A 258 9.12 -7.31 11.06
C SER A 258 9.36 -8.66 11.74
N GLY A 259 10.25 -9.47 11.19
CA GLY A 259 10.63 -10.75 11.77
C GLY A 259 11.16 -10.55 13.20
N SER A 260 10.77 -11.44 14.11
CA SER A 260 11.16 -11.43 15.53
C SER A 260 12.68 -11.49 15.78
N THR A 261 13.45 -11.89 14.76
CA THR A 261 14.92 -12.03 14.81
C THR A 261 15.65 -10.83 14.20
N GLY A 262 14.97 -9.70 13.96
CA GLY A 262 15.53 -8.48 13.35
C GLY A 262 15.69 -8.55 11.83
N ASN A 263 15.78 -9.75 11.25
CA ASN A 263 15.82 -9.95 9.80
C ASN A 263 14.41 -9.96 9.18
N PRO A 264 14.14 -9.19 8.11
CA PRO A 264 12.86 -9.20 7.43
C PRO A 264 12.53 -10.58 6.84
N LYS A 265 11.31 -11.05 7.06
CA LYS A 265 10.81 -12.30 6.45
C LYS A 265 9.84 -11.96 5.33
N GLY A 266 10.16 -12.39 4.11
CA GLY A 266 9.31 -12.24 2.94
C GLY A 266 8.33 -13.41 2.82
N VAL A 267 7.05 -13.09 2.72
CA VAL A 267 5.97 -14.03 2.42
C VAL A 267 5.62 -13.86 0.94
N GLY A 268 5.91 -14.90 0.14
CA GLY A 268 5.54 -14.95 -1.27
C GLY A 268 4.10 -15.40 -1.44
N LEU A 269 3.30 -14.58 -2.11
CA LEU A 269 1.90 -14.85 -2.42
C LEU A 269 1.74 -14.97 -3.93
N THR A 270 1.28 -16.13 -4.39
CA THR A 270 1.01 -16.35 -5.81
C THR A 270 -0.30 -15.69 -6.23
N HIS A 271 -0.48 -15.49 -7.54
CA HIS A 271 -1.76 -15.04 -8.09
C HIS A 271 -2.93 -15.91 -7.63
N ALA A 272 -2.78 -17.24 -7.67
CA ALA A 272 -3.79 -18.18 -7.23
C ALA A 272 -4.11 -18.05 -5.73
N ASN A 273 -3.10 -17.84 -4.87
CA ASN A 273 -3.34 -17.64 -3.43
C ASN A 273 -4.17 -16.38 -3.16
N LEU A 274 -3.82 -15.27 -3.82
CA LEU A 274 -4.54 -14.00 -3.68
C LEU A 274 -5.99 -14.13 -4.18
N LEU A 275 -6.19 -14.68 -5.38
CA LEU A 275 -7.53 -14.86 -5.94
C LEU A 275 -8.41 -15.81 -5.12
N ALA A 276 -7.85 -16.91 -4.61
CA ALA A 276 -8.59 -17.81 -3.73
C ALA A 276 -9.07 -17.08 -2.46
N THR A 277 -8.21 -16.23 -1.88
CA THR A 277 -8.54 -15.45 -0.68
C THR A 277 -9.60 -14.40 -0.98
N ILE A 278 -9.46 -13.64 -2.08
CA ILE A 278 -10.43 -12.62 -2.51
C ILE A 278 -11.80 -13.23 -2.76
N ARG A 279 -11.87 -14.39 -3.44
CA ARG A 279 -13.13 -15.09 -3.72
C ARG A 279 -13.80 -15.57 -2.43
N ALA A 280 -13.04 -16.22 -1.54
CA ALA A 280 -13.58 -16.67 -0.27
C ALA A 280 -14.10 -15.50 0.59
N MET A 281 -13.42 -14.36 0.58
CA MET A 281 -13.88 -13.13 1.25
C MET A 281 -15.15 -12.58 0.60
N GLY A 282 -15.20 -12.49 -0.73
CA GLY A 282 -16.38 -12.05 -1.48
C GLY A 282 -17.61 -12.91 -1.17
N ASP A 283 -17.45 -14.23 -1.19
CA ASP A 283 -18.53 -15.17 -0.87
C ASP A 283 -18.98 -15.04 0.60
N THR A 284 -18.05 -14.85 1.53
CA THR A 284 -18.35 -14.75 2.98
C THR A 284 -19.07 -13.44 3.32
N LEU A 285 -18.66 -12.35 2.67
CA LEU A 285 -19.21 -11.01 2.89
C LEU A 285 -20.41 -10.70 1.99
N ASP A 286 -20.80 -11.63 1.12
CA ASP A 286 -21.83 -11.47 0.08
C ASP A 286 -21.60 -10.22 -0.78
N LEU A 287 -20.33 -9.90 -1.06
CA LEU A 287 -19.97 -8.66 -1.74
C LEU A 287 -20.52 -8.69 -3.17
N GLN A 288 -21.37 -7.71 -3.45
CA GLN A 288 -21.94 -7.54 -4.77
C GLN A 288 -21.13 -6.54 -5.60
N ASN A 289 -21.30 -6.66 -6.92
CA ASN A 289 -20.63 -5.81 -7.89
C ASN A 289 -21.11 -4.34 -7.87
N ASP A 290 -22.02 -3.91 -7.01
CA ASP A 290 -22.51 -2.54 -6.87
C ASP A 290 -22.07 -1.86 -5.56
N GLU A 291 -21.25 -2.54 -4.77
CA GLU A 291 -20.72 -2.02 -3.50
C GLU A 291 -19.56 -1.05 -3.74
N VAL A 292 -19.57 0.05 -2.98
CA VAL A 292 -18.59 1.16 -3.02
C VAL A 292 -17.82 1.17 -1.73
#